data_AF-W9K4G2-F1
#
_entry.id   AF-W9K4G2-F1
#
_cell.length_a   1.000
_cell.length_b   1.000
_cell.length_c   1.000
_cell.angle_alpha   90.00
_cell.angle_beta   90.00
_cell.angle_gamma   90.00
#
_symmetry.space_group_name_H-M   'P 1'
#
loop_
_entity.id
_entity.type
_entity.pdbx_description
1 polymer ?
#
loop_
_entity_poly.entity_id
_entity_poly.type
_entity_poly.pdbx_seq_one_letter_code
_entity_poly.pdbx_strand_id
1 'polypeptide(L)'
;METPAIPMPRDPREQAILEKLQLVRDRLLLLKQDRTNYIRTQDVMPLFDETMDQVKELAVVRAETGDKEENRLDKVLESCFQLLSLFYLTIGRNNEAPATYAMTSTVKRLLDHLTEAELYSAKDLGSIKSTLEDLSKSIHDAATDPSPDKRHPPYMLALLENRVALCNSTLSRLQKRLERLPDYLLEAHEKLISILRSISLANTKSKFSTSEVKKLRNQILEIGEKHNGGTFTAEDGTLEEGGEVLRDLYHRCVRWSDMVLERQGEVAEQWRPIYDQLIQIRNDLEKLSLTQAWSLRETDLYDFQRQLDRIDESRQNGNWVDERGRPADLWTQRTLLYLIRRSYAYIYSFMLASEPVSEALLPVYNQLQTLKRCLVEVKKNGGVSSVRELYPYSMKLNSLDNMKVDGKFVVNGDIPEGQGSVTGLLAECFDLNYELRVAAEEAAENGSNGNEA
;
A
#
# COMPACT_ATOMS: atom_id res chain seq x y z
N MET A 1 23.22 -6.69 13.78
CA MET A 1 23.93 -5.41 13.68
C MET A 1 22.95 -4.29 14.02
N GLU A 2 23.29 -3.44 14.97
CA GLU A 2 22.48 -2.26 15.31
C GLU A 2 22.47 -1.30 14.12
N THR A 3 21.29 -0.79 13.75
CA THR A 3 21.14 0.34 12.82
C THR A 3 22.11 1.45 13.25
N PRO A 4 22.79 2.16 12.32
CA PRO A 4 23.74 3.21 12.69
C PRO A 4 23.16 4.09 13.79
N ALA A 5 23.90 4.29 14.88
CA ALA A 5 23.42 5.03 16.04
C ALA A 5 23.10 6.47 15.62
N ILE A 6 21.83 6.74 15.32
CA ILE A 6 21.32 8.07 15.04
C ILE A 6 21.58 8.92 16.28
N PRO A 7 22.21 10.09 16.14
CA PRO A 7 22.68 10.86 17.29
C PRO A 7 21.52 11.24 18.21
N MET A 8 21.80 11.29 19.52
CA MET A 8 20.85 11.84 20.49
C MET A 8 20.69 13.35 20.27
N PRO A 9 19.50 13.91 20.58
CA PRO A 9 19.30 15.36 20.54
C PRO A 9 20.32 16.06 21.46
N ARG A 10 20.92 17.14 20.98
CA ARG A 10 21.91 17.92 21.76
C ARG A 10 21.25 18.87 22.75
N ASP A 11 20.10 19.46 22.39
CA ASP A 11 19.35 20.36 23.26
C ASP A 11 18.61 19.55 24.35
N PRO A 12 18.79 19.87 25.65
CA PRO A 12 18.08 19.20 26.74
C PRO A 12 16.55 19.25 26.62
N ARG A 13 15.99 20.29 25.98
CA ARG A 13 14.55 20.41 25.72
C ARG A 13 14.10 19.40 24.67
N GLU A 14 14.88 19.18 23.61
CA GLU A 14 14.59 18.09 22.67
C GLU A 14 14.73 16.72 23.35
N GLN A 15 15.67 16.53 24.28
CA GLN A 15 15.75 15.27 25.05
C GLN A 15 14.49 15.02 25.87
N ALA A 16 13.94 16.03 26.54
CA ALA A 16 12.67 15.92 27.27
C ALA A 16 11.48 15.60 26.35
N ILE A 17 11.42 16.20 25.16
CA ILE A 17 10.41 15.88 24.14
C ILE A 17 10.55 14.43 23.67
N LEU A 18 11.78 13.97 23.42
CA LEU A 18 12.06 12.59 23.03
C LEU A 18 11.54 11.59 24.07
N GLU A 19 11.76 11.83 25.36
CA GLU A 19 11.25 10.96 26.44
C GLU A 19 9.73 10.86 26.43
N LYS A 20 9.01 11.99 26.29
CA LYS A 20 7.55 12.00 26.19
C LYS A 20 7.06 11.25 24.95
N LEU A 21 7.69 11.47 23.79
CA LEU A 21 7.33 10.77 22.55
C LEU A 21 7.58 9.26 22.64
N GLN A 22 8.62 8.82 23.36
CA GLN A 22 8.85 7.39 23.61
C GLN A 22 7.72 6.77 24.42
N LEU A 23 7.22 7.46 25.46
CA LEU A 23 6.06 7.00 26.24
C LEU A 23 4.80 6.89 25.38
N VAL A 24 4.51 7.88 24.53
CA VAL A 24 3.38 7.83 23.60
C VAL A 24 3.52 6.63 22.65
N ARG A 25 4.69 6.45 22.04
CA ARG A 25 4.96 5.32 21.14
C ARG A 25 4.72 3.98 21.85
N ASP A 26 5.20 3.83 23.08
CA ASP A 26 5.09 2.57 23.81
C ASP A 26 3.62 2.28 24.18
N ARG A 27 2.82 3.31 24.51
CA ARG A 27 1.36 3.18 24.68
C ARG A 27 0.65 2.81 23.38
N LEU A 28 1.02 3.40 22.25
CA LEU A 28 0.50 3.05 20.93
C LEU A 28 0.81 1.59 20.57
N LEU A 29 2.03 1.12 20.87
CA LEU A 29 2.41 -0.28 20.67
C LEU A 29 1.62 -1.24 21.55
N LEU A 30 1.36 -0.87 22.80
CA LEU A 30 0.54 -1.66 23.72
C LEU A 30 -0.91 -1.74 23.23
N LEU A 31 -1.48 -0.62 22.79
CA LEU A 31 -2.84 -0.59 22.20
C LEU A 31 -2.93 -1.47 20.94
N LYS A 32 -1.90 -1.46 20.09
CA LYS A 32 -1.83 -2.31 18.89
C LYS A 32 -1.83 -3.80 19.24
N GLN A 33 -1.19 -4.18 20.35
CA GLN A 33 -1.10 -5.57 20.80
C GLN A 33 -2.40 -6.09 21.43
N ASP A 34 -3.28 -5.20 21.92
CA ASP A 34 -4.54 -5.61 22.53
C ASP A 34 -5.52 -6.14 21.48
N ARG A 35 -5.76 -7.46 21.48
CA ARG A 35 -6.75 -8.13 20.61
C ARG A 35 -8.04 -8.50 21.33
N THR A 36 -8.21 -8.09 22.58
CA THR A 36 -9.39 -8.47 23.37
C THR A 36 -10.63 -7.68 23.00
N ASN A 37 -10.44 -6.44 22.52
CA ASN A 37 -11.51 -5.53 22.11
C ASN A 37 -11.14 -4.87 20.78
N TYR A 38 -12.17 -4.32 20.11
CA TYR A 38 -11.94 -3.42 18.98
C TYR A 38 -11.38 -2.09 19.49
N ILE A 39 -10.53 -1.45 18.69
CA ILE A 39 -9.96 -0.16 19.04
C ILE A 39 -11.00 0.95 18.80
N ARG A 40 -11.20 1.83 19.78
CA ARG A 40 -12.14 2.96 19.67
C ARG A 40 -11.39 4.26 19.43
N THR A 41 -12.09 5.22 18.83
CA THR A 41 -11.60 6.59 18.66
C THR A 41 -11.10 7.19 19.97
N GLN A 42 -11.84 7.01 21.08
CA GLN A 42 -11.45 7.54 22.40
C GLN A 42 -10.16 6.94 22.98
N ASP A 43 -9.73 5.75 22.51
CA ASP A 43 -8.49 5.13 22.95
C ASP A 43 -7.28 5.70 22.18
N VAL A 44 -7.50 6.27 20.99
CA VAL A 44 -6.46 6.79 20.07
C VAL A 44 -6.27 8.30 20.21
N MET A 45 -7.36 9.07 20.31
CA MET A 45 -7.31 10.54 20.28
C MET A 45 -6.43 11.18 21.37
N PRO A 46 -6.43 10.70 22.63
CA PRO A 46 -5.54 11.28 23.64
C PRO A 46 -4.05 11.14 23.28
N LEU A 47 -3.65 10.03 22.66
CA LEU A 47 -2.27 9.80 22.22
C LEU A 47 -1.91 10.69 21.01
N PHE A 48 -2.88 10.96 20.14
CA PHE A 48 -2.74 11.93 19.07
C PHE A 48 -2.49 13.33 19.65
N ASP A 49 -3.33 13.79 20.58
CA ASP A 49 -3.21 15.11 21.21
C ASP A 49 -1.87 15.27 21.95
N GLU A 50 -1.46 14.26 22.74
CA GLU A 50 -0.16 14.23 23.41
C GLU A 50 1.00 14.37 22.41
N THR A 51 0.93 13.68 21.25
CA THR A 51 1.93 13.78 20.18
C THR A 51 1.95 15.17 19.56
N MET A 52 0.77 15.77 19.35
CA MET A 52 0.61 17.10 18.76
C MET A 52 1.18 18.20 19.65
N ASP A 53 1.01 18.09 20.97
CA ASP A 53 1.66 18.96 21.94
C ASP A 53 3.19 18.89 21.84
N GLN A 54 3.74 17.69 21.67
CA GLN A 54 5.19 17.51 21.49
C GLN A 54 5.70 18.10 20.17
N VAL A 55 4.95 17.97 19.08
CA VAL A 55 5.30 18.57 17.78
C VAL A 55 5.32 20.09 17.88
N LYS A 56 4.35 20.68 18.60
CA LYS A 56 4.30 22.12 18.84
C LYS A 56 5.50 22.59 19.67
N GLU A 57 5.84 21.87 20.74
CA GLU A 57 7.01 22.18 21.58
C GLU A 57 8.31 22.10 20.76
N LEU A 58 8.46 21.04 19.95
CA LEU A 58 9.62 20.85 19.08
C LEU A 58 9.77 21.98 18.05
N ALA A 59 8.66 22.41 17.44
CA ALA A 59 8.68 23.49 16.47
C ALA A 59 9.17 24.81 17.08
N VAL A 60 8.79 25.11 18.33
CA VAL A 60 9.28 26.29 19.07
C VAL A 60 10.77 26.16 19.36
N VAL A 61 11.21 25.03 19.91
CA VAL A 61 12.62 24.79 20.24
C VAL A 61 13.51 24.93 19.00
N ARG A 62 13.14 24.29 17.88
CA ARG A 62 13.91 24.35 16.63
C ARG A 62 13.88 25.73 15.96
N ALA A 63 12.81 26.50 16.12
CA ALA A 63 12.76 27.87 15.65
C ALA A 63 13.74 28.78 16.42
N GLU A 64 13.94 28.53 17.71
CA GLU A 64 14.88 29.28 18.56
C GLU A 64 16.34 28.86 18.35
N THR A 65 16.61 27.56 18.25
CA THR A 65 17.98 27.04 18.09
C THR A 65 18.48 27.13 16.65
N GLY A 66 17.57 27.18 15.68
CA GLY A 66 17.90 27.07 14.26
C GLY A 66 18.35 25.66 13.85
N ASP A 67 18.23 24.66 14.73
CA ASP A 67 18.62 23.29 14.45
C ASP A 67 17.67 22.64 13.45
N LYS A 68 18.26 21.99 12.45
CA LYS A 68 17.56 21.28 11.37
C LYS A 68 18.15 19.89 11.13
N GLU A 69 19.12 19.46 11.95
CA GLU A 69 19.72 18.14 11.81
C GLU A 69 18.76 17.06 12.29
N GLU A 70 18.62 16.00 11.50
CA GLU A 70 17.82 14.84 11.87
C GLU A 70 18.52 14.07 12.99
N ASN A 71 17.79 13.76 14.06
CA ASN A 71 18.32 13.07 15.23
C ASN A 71 17.36 11.97 15.71
N ARG A 72 17.67 11.35 16.86
CA ARG A 72 16.88 10.23 17.40
C ARG A 72 15.42 10.60 17.66
N LEU A 73 15.13 11.86 18.00
CA LEU A 73 13.78 12.38 18.19
C LEU A 73 12.95 12.23 16.91
N ASP A 74 13.50 12.63 15.76
CA ASP A 74 12.79 12.57 14.49
C ASP A 74 12.36 11.14 14.13
N LYS A 75 13.19 10.13 14.42
CA LYS A 75 12.82 8.72 14.21
C LYS A 75 11.72 8.22 15.14
N VAL A 76 11.73 8.67 16.40
CA VAL A 76 10.65 8.31 17.33
C VAL A 76 9.36 9.01 16.93
N LEU A 77 9.44 10.28 16.53
CA LEU A 77 8.31 11.05 16.03
C LEU A 77 7.72 10.42 14.76
N GLU A 78 8.55 10.04 13.80
CA GLU A 78 8.14 9.30 12.60
C GLU A 78 7.43 7.99 12.96
N SER A 79 7.92 7.26 13.96
CA SER A 79 7.27 6.05 14.46
C SER A 79 5.89 6.32 15.07
N CYS A 80 5.75 7.40 15.86
CA CYS A 80 4.46 7.81 16.43
C CYS A 80 3.47 8.17 15.32
N PHE A 81 3.87 8.98 14.35
CA PHE A 81 3.00 9.35 13.22
C PHE A 81 2.60 8.15 12.37
N GLN A 82 3.53 7.22 12.12
CA GLN A 82 3.23 5.99 11.39
C GLN A 82 2.18 5.15 12.11
N LEU A 83 2.35 4.94 13.43
CA LEU A 83 1.38 4.21 14.26
C LEU A 83 0.03 4.92 14.30
N LEU A 84 0.00 6.22 14.61
CA LEU A 84 -1.22 7.02 14.67
C LEU A 84 -1.98 6.98 13.35
N SER A 85 -1.27 7.13 12.23
CA SER A 85 -1.88 7.06 10.90
C SER A 85 -2.53 5.70 10.65
N LEU A 86 -1.88 4.60 11.00
CA LEU A 86 -2.48 3.27 10.88
C LEU A 86 -3.64 3.05 11.87
N PHE A 87 -3.59 3.63 13.07
CA PHE A 87 -4.72 3.62 13.99
C PHE A 87 -5.92 4.37 13.43
N TYR A 88 -5.71 5.52 12.79
CA TYR A 88 -6.76 6.27 12.11
C TYR A 88 -7.46 5.44 11.04
N LEU A 89 -6.70 4.62 10.28
CA LEU A 89 -7.28 3.66 9.35
C LEU A 89 -8.11 2.59 10.09
N THR A 90 -7.56 1.99 11.14
CA THR A 90 -8.24 0.92 11.91
C THR A 90 -9.53 1.39 12.60
N ILE A 91 -9.59 2.64 13.05
CA ILE A 91 -10.81 3.23 13.62
C ILE A 91 -11.74 3.80 12.55
N GLY A 92 -11.46 3.64 11.26
CA GLY A 92 -12.33 4.07 10.15
C GLY A 92 -12.30 5.56 9.82
N ARG A 93 -11.31 6.32 10.32
CA ARG A 93 -11.13 7.76 10.06
C ARG A 93 -10.18 8.02 8.88
N ASN A 94 -10.30 7.22 7.82
CA ASN A 94 -9.35 7.21 6.69
C ASN A 94 -9.32 8.53 5.91
N ASN A 95 -10.41 9.31 5.97
CA ASN A 95 -10.54 10.56 5.23
C ASN A 95 -9.89 11.77 5.95
N GLU A 96 -9.35 11.57 7.14
CA GLU A 96 -8.74 12.64 7.92
C GLU A 96 -7.24 12.77 7.65
N ALA A 97 -6.71 13.98 7.81
CA ALA A 97 -5.32 14.28 7.48
C ALA A 97 -4.30 13.33 8.15
N PRO A 98 -4.43 12.94 9.44
CA PRO A 98 -3.49 12.00 10.07
C PRO A 98 -3.41 10.63 9.37
N ALA A 99 -4.50 10.15 8.77
CA ALA A 99 -4.53 8.88 8.06
C ALA A 99 -3.61 8.86 6.83
N THR A 100 -3.26 10.03 6.29
CA THR A 100 -2.43 10.17 5.09
C THR A 100 -0.94 9.88 5.31
N TYR A 101 -0.46 9.94 6.56
CA TYR A 101 0.99 9.88 6.84
C TYR A 101 1.61 8.54 6.43
N ALA A 102 1.02 7.41 6.85
CA ALA A 102 1.55 6.07 6.59
C ALA A 102 1.58 5.76 5.08
N MET A 103 0.54 6.19 4.36
CA MET A 103 0.48 6.09 2.91
C MET A 103 1.58 6.91 2.25
N THR A 104 1.74 8.18 2.65
CA THR A 104 2.76 9.09 2.10
C THR A 104 4.17 8.55 2.35
N SER A 105 4.46 8.04 3.54
CA SER A 105 5.74 7.40 3.88
C SER A 105 6.03 6.18 3.00
N THR A 106 5.02 5.36 2.75
CA THR A 106 5.16 4.18 1.89
C THR A 106 5.36 4.56 0.43
N VAL A 107 4.61 5.55 -0.08
CA VAL A 107 4.80 6.11 -1.43
C VAL A 107 6.21 6.67 -1.59
N LYS A 108 6.72 7.40 -0.59
CA LYS A 108 8.09 7.92 -0.59
C LYS A 108 9.12 6.80 -0.72
N ARG A 109 9.00 5.71 0.06
CA ARG A 109 9.90 4.54 -0.05
C ARG A 109 9.80 3.87 -1.42
N LEU A 110 8.59 3.71 -1.97
CA LEU A 110 8.41 3.18 -3.33
C LEU A 110 9.10 4.07 -4.37
N LEU A 111 8.90 5.38 -4.33
CA LEU A 111 9.51 6.33 -5.26
C LEU A 111 11.04 6.35 -5.16
N ASP A 112 11.60 6.26 -3.95
CA ASP A 112 13.05 6.12 -3.74
C ASP A 112 13.58 4.86 -4.42
N HIS A 113 12.89 3.72 -4.23
CA HIS A 113 13.25 2.46 -4.86
C HIS A 113 13.09 2.47 -6.39
N LEU A 114 12.06 3.14 -6.92
CA LEU A 114 11.88 3.29 -8.37
C LEU A 114 12.98 4.18 -8.96
N THR A 115 13.38 5.23 -8.24
CA THR A 115 14.50 6.10 -8.62
C THR A 115 15.82 5.35 -8.62
N GLU A 116 16.09 4.55 -7.58
CA GLU A 116 17.32 3.75 -7.46
C GLU A 116 17.40 2.64 -8.51
N ALA A 117 16.30 1.91 -8.72
CA ALA A 117 16.30 0.75 -9.60
C ALA A 117 16.20 1.13 -11.07
N GLU A 118 15.52 2.23 -11.37
CA GLU A 118 15.09 2.60 -12.72
C GLU A 118 14.24 1.49 -13.36
N LEU A 119 13.36 0.86 -12.57
CA LEU A 119 12.50 -0.25 -12.96
C LEU A 119 11.03 0.04 -12.68
N TYR A 120 10.40 0.84 -13.54
CA TYR A 120 9.01 1.29 -13.40
C TYR A 120 8.30 1.37 -14.75
N SER A 121 6.98 1.24 -14.76
CA SER A 121 6.11 1.44 -15.93
C SER A 121 5.23 2.69 -15.78
N ALA A 122 4.54 3.10 -16.85
CA ALA A 122 3.58 4.19 -16.77
C ALA A 122 2.45 3.88 -15.77
N LYS A 123 2.03 2.60 -15.73
CA LYS A 123 1.00 2.13 -14.79
C LYS A 123 1.41 2.26 -13.33
N ASP A 124 2.66 1.95 -13.00
CA ASP A 124 3.14 2.09 -11.61
C ASP A 124 3.07 3.56 -11.17
N LEU A 125 3.55 4.47 -12.02
CA LEU A 125 3.54 5.91 -11.75
C LEU A 125 2.12 6.48 -11.73
N GLY A 126 1.23 5.98 -12.59
CA GLY A 126 -0.18 6.39 -12.62
C GLY A 126 -0.93 6.04 -11.34
N SER A 127 -0.69 4.85 -10.77
CA SER A 127 -1.28 4.48 -9.48
C SER A 127 -0.79 5.40 -8.36
N ILE A 128 0.52 5.66 -8.28
CA ILE A 128 1.10 6.56 -7.26
C ILE A 128 0.57 7.99 -7.44
N LYS A 129 0.40 8.45 -8.68
CA LYS A 129 -0.15 9.77 -8.99
C LYS A 129 -1.56 9.93 -8.41
N SER A 130 -2.46 9.01 -8.72
CA SER A 130 -3.84 9.04 -8.21
C SER A 130 -3.84 9.11 -6.69
N THR A 131 -3.03 8.28 -6.03
CA THR A 131 -2.92 8.29 -4.57
C THR A 131 -2.39 9.62 -4.03
N LEU A 132 -1.36 10.22 -4.63
CA LEU A 132 -0.85 11.51 -4.18
C LEU A 132 -1.86 12.65 -4.41
N GLU A 133 -2.67 12.59 -5.47
CA GLU A 133 -3.77 13.52 -5.72
C GLU A 133 -4.85 13.40 -4.63
N ASP A 134 -5.25 12.17 -4.29
CA ASP A 134 -6.22 11.90 -3.22
C ASP A 134 -5.72 12.37 -1.86
N LEU A 135 -4.44 12.11 -1.53
CA LEU A 135 -3.82 12.57 -0.29
C LEU A 135 -3.77 14.11 -0.24
N SER A 136 -3.39 14.76 -1.34
CA SER A 136 -3.37 16.23 -1.44
C SER A 136 -4.75 16.81 -1.21
N LYS A 137 -5.78 16.19 -1.80
CA LYS A 137 -7.18 16.59 -1.63
C LYS A 137 -7.63 16.41 -0.18
N SER A 138 -7.38 15.27 0.44
CA SER A 138 -7.73 15.01 1.85
C SER A 138 -7.10 16.04 2.79
N ILE A 139 -5.84 16.40 2.57
CA ILE A 139 -5.15 17.42 3.37
C ILE A 139 -5.75 18.82 3.14
N HIS A 140 -6.10 19.17 1.90
CA HIS A 140 -6.75 20.44 1.57
C HIS A 140 -8.16 20.55 2.17
N ASP A 141 -8.96 19.49 2.05
CA ASP A 141 -10.30 19.41 2.62
C ASP A 141 -10.22 19.54 4.15
N ALA A 142 -9.26 18.87 4.79
CA ALA A 142 -8.99 18.99 6.22
C ALA A 142 -8.57 20.41 6.67
N ALA A 143 -7.87 21.17 5.81
CA ALA A 143 -7.48 22.55 6.10
C ALA A 143 -8.65 23.54 5.99
N THR A 144 -9.64 23.22 5.16
CA THR A 144 -10.77 24.09 4.81
C THR A 144 -12.08 23.72 5.51
N ASP A 145 -12.14 22.56 6.19
CA ASP A 145 -13.32 22.12 6.94
C ASP A 145 -13.66 23.13 8.06
N PRO A 146 -14.86 23.74 8.04
CA PRO A 146 -15.28 24.71 9.06
C PRO A 146 -15.63 24.04 10.39
N SER A 147 -15.70 22.71 10.46
CA SER A 147 -16.09 21.96 11.65
C SER A 147 -14.97 22.00 12.71
N PRO A 148 -15.24 22.51 13.92
CA PRO A 148 -14.21 22.62 14.96
C PRO A 148 -13.62 21.26 15.36
N ASP A 149 -14.42 20.20 15.31
CA ASP A 149 -14.03 18.84 15.72
C ASP A 149 -13.11 18.13 14.71
N LYS A 150 -13.03 18.66 13.48
CA LYS A 150 -12.17 18.14 12.40
C LYS A 150 -10.99 19.05 12.09
N ARG A 151 -10.86 20.16 12.83
CA ARG A 151 -9.78 21.11 12.62
C ARG A 151 -8.49 20.53 13.15
N HIS A 152 -7.62 20.16 12.22
CA HIS A 152 -6.31 19.63 12.54
C HIS A 152 -5.29 20.75 12.83
N PRO A 153 -4.27 20.49 13.66
CA PRO A 153 -3.28 21.52 13.97
C PRO A 153 -2.50 21.98 12.72
N PRO A 154 -2.29 23.30 12.51
CA PRO A 154 -1.67 23.83 11.29
C PRO A 154 -0.28 23.25 10.98
N TYR A 155 0.51 22.96 12.02
CA TYR A 155 1.86 22.38 11.86
C TYR A 155 1.82 20.96 11.31
N MET A 156 0.80 20.16 11.63
CA MET A 156 0.65 18.81 11.07
C MET A 156 0.25 18.88 9.60
N LEU A 157 -0.69 19.76 9.25
CA LEU A 157 -1.08 19.96 7.85
C LEU A 157 0.12 20.40 7.01
N ALA A 158 0.88 21.41 7.47
CA ALA A 158 2.09 21.85 6.79
C ALA A 158 3.14 20.72 6.65
N LEU A 159 3.29 19.86 7.67
CA LEU A 159 4.17 18.69 7.60
C LEU A 159 3.71 17.71 6.51
N LEU A 160 2.43 17.38 6.46
CA LEU A 160 1.86 16.46 5.48
C LEU A 160 1.96 17.01 4.06
N GLU A 161 1.62 18.29 3.86
CA GLU A 161 1.76 19.00 2.58
C GLU A 161 3.19 18.94 2.05
N ASN A 162 4.18 19.23 2.91
CA ASN A 162 5.59 19.17 2.53
C ASN A 162 6.03 17.76 2.11
N ARG A 163 5.57 16.71 2.81
CA ARG A 163 5.88 15.32 2.47
C ARG A 163 5.26 14.91 1.14
N VAL A 164 4.00 15.28 0.90
CA VAL A 164 3.31 15.02 -0.36
C VAL A 164 3.97 15.78 -1.52
N ALA A 165 4.36 17.04 -1.31
CA ALA A 165 5.08 17.84 -2.30
C ALA A 165 6.42 17.19 -2.70
N LEU A 166 7.18 16.66 -1.74
CA LEU A 166 8.43 15.94 -2.01
C LEU A 166 8.17 14.69 -2.88
N CYS A 167 7.14 13.91 -2.57
CA CYS A 167 6.74 12.75 -3.36
C CYS A 167 6.33 13.16 -4.79
N ASN A 168 5.52 14.20 -4.93
CA ASN A 168 5.10 14.76 -6.22
C ASN A 168 6.28 15.22 -7.08
N SER A 169 7.30 15.84 -6.47
CA SER A 169 8.51 16.26 -7.18
C SER A 169 9.29 15.06 -7.74
N THR A 170 9.40 13.98 -6.96
CA THR A 170 10.09 12.75 -7.37
C THR A 170 9.30 12.03 -8.45
N LEU A 171 7.98 11.89 -8.28
CA LEU A 171 7.08 11.33 -9.27
C LEU A 171 7.17 12.07 -10.61
N SER A 172 7.11 13.40 -10.57
CA SER A 172 7.20 14.25 -11.77
C SER A 172 8.53 14.04 -12.51
N ARG A 173 9.63 13.86 -11.79
CA ARG A 173 10.94 13.54 -12.39
C ARG A 173 10.93 12.17 -13.07
N LEU A 174 10.34 11.16 -12.46
CA LEU A 174 10.24 9.80 -13.04
C LEU A 174 9.31 9.78 -14.27
N GLN A 175 8.20 10.53 -14.24
CA GLN A 175 7.28 10.68 -15.38
C GLN A 175 7.96 11.35 -16.57
N LYS A 176 8.65 12.48 -16.34
CA LYS A 176 9.42 13.17 -17.40
C LYS A 176 10.50 12.31 -18.04
N ARG A 177 11.06 11.33 -17.33
CA ARG A 177 12.00 10.37 -17.91
C ARG A 177 11.30 9.40 -18.87
N LEU A 178 10.08 8.99 -18.54
CA LEU A 178 9.30 8.06 -19.36
C LEU A 178 8.69 8.76 -20.59
N GLU A 179 8.26 10.01 -20.47
CA GLU A 179 7.74 10.84 -21.56
C GLU A 179 8.76 11.07 -22.70
N ARG A 180 10.05 10.86 -22.44
CA ARG A 180 11.11 10.92 -23.47
C ARG A 180 11.19 9.67 -24.33
N LEU A 181 10.52 8.59 -23.94
CA LEU A 181 10.48 7.37 -24.74
C LEU A 181 9.36 7.52 -25.78
N PRO A 182 9.67 7.33 -27.08
CA PRO A 182 8.65 7.21 -28.10
C PRO A 182 7.66 6.07 -27.80
N ASP A 183 6.40 6.22 -28.22
CA ASP A 183 5.32 5.25 -27.92
C ASP A 183 5.66 3.80 -28.34
N TYR A 184 6.33 3.63 -29.47
CA TYR A 184 6.75 2.29 -29.95
C TYR A 184 7.84 1.64 -29.09
N LEU A 185 8.67 2.42 -28.40
CA LEU A 185 9.66 1.93 -27.44
C LEU A 185 9.05 1.73 -26.04
N LEU A 186 7.99 2.47 -25.72
CA LEU A 186 7.29 2.35 -24.44
C LEU A 186 6.68 0.95 -24.26
N GLU A 187 6.08 0.37 -25.29
CA GLU A 187 5.53 -1.00 -25.22
C GLU A 187 6.63 -2.03 -24.92
N ALA A 188 7.77 -1.94 -25.61
CA ALA A 188 8.92 -2.80 -25.38
C ALA A 188 9.50 -2.62 -23.97
N HIS A 189 9.59 -1.37 -23.51
CA HIS A 189 10.03 -1.02 -22.16
C HIS A 189 9.13 -1.68 -21.10
N GLU A 190 7.81 -1.50 -21.17
CA GLU A 190 6.87 -2.08 -20.21
C GLU A 190 6.90 -3.61 -20.22
N LYS A 191 7.06 -4.21 -21.40
CA LYS A 191 7.21 -5.67 -21.53
C LYS A 191 8.49 -6.17 -20.87
N LEU A 192 9.63 -5.49 -21.06
CA LEU A 192 10.90 -5.83 -20.40
C LEU A 192 10.80 -5.70 -18.87
N ILE A 193 10.16 -4.64 -18.36
CA ILE A 193 9.91 -4.47 -16.92
C ILE A 193 9.06 -5.63 -16.36
N SER A 194 7.99 -6.01 -17.07
CA SER A 194 7.12 -7.12 -16.69
C SER A 194 7.87 -8.46 -16.64
N ILE A 195 8.69 -8.74 -17.67
CA ILE A 195 9.49 -9.95 -17.72
C ILE A 195 10.52 -9.97 -16.59
N LEU A 196 11.22 -8.86 -16.33
CA LEU A 196 12.21 -8.76 -15.26
C LEU A 196 11.60 -9.03 -13.88
N ARG A 197 10.39 -8.50 -13.62
CA ARG A 197 9.63 -8.78 -12.38
C ARG A 197 9.27 -10.26 -12.29
N SER A 198 8.86 -10.88 -13.40
CA SER A 198 8.51 -12.31 -13.45
C SER A 198 9.72 -13.21 -13.20
N ILE A 199 10.88 -12.89 -13.79
CA ILE A 199 12.15 -13.61 -13.53
C ILE A 199 12.54 -13.48 -12.04
N SER A 200 12.41 -12.28 -11.47
CA SER A 200 12.73 -12.02 -10.06
C SER A 200 11.81 -12.78 -9.11
N LEU A 201 10.51 -12.90 -9.45
CA LEU A 201 9.58 -13.76 -8.73
C LEU A 201 10.00 -15.23 -8.83
N ALA A 202 10.25 -15.73 -10.03
CA ALA A 202 10.68 -17.11 -10.25
C ALA A 202 11.97 -17.46 -9.48
N ASN A 203 12.90 -16.51 -9.37
CA ASN A 203 14.15 -16.64 -8.63
C ASN A 203 13.95 -16.86 -7.11
N THR A 204 12.81 -16.44 -6.56
CA THR A 204 12.51 -16.51 -5.12
C THR A 204 11.44 -17.54 -4.77
N LYS A 205 10.99 -18.34 -5.74
CA LYS A 205 10.07 -19.45 -5.49
C LYS A 205 10.80 -20.56 -4.73
N SER A 206 10.07 -21.29 -3.87
CA SER A 206 10.60 -22.44 -3.13
C SER A 206 11.10 -23.56 -4.03
N LYS A 207 10.54 -23.68 -5.24
CA LYS A 207 11.01 -24.57 -6.30
C LYS A 207 11.34 -23.75 -7.53
N PHE A 208 12.63 -23.66 -7.86
CA PHE A 208 13.09 -22.95 -9.04
C PHE A 208 12.66 -23.69 -10.32
N SER A 209 12.15 -22.94 -11.30
CA SER A 209 11.74 -23.47 -12.60
C SER A 209 12.65 -22.94 -13.71
N THR A 210 13.64 -23.74 -14.09
CA THR A 210 14.55 -23.40 -15.19
C THR A 210 13.79 -23.21 -16.51
N SER A 211 12.72 -23.97 -16.75
CA SER A 211 11.93 -23.85 -17.98
C SER A 211 11.12 -22.55 -18.03
N GLU A 212 10.59 -22.09 -16.89
CA GLU A 212 9.91 -20.79 -16.78
C GLU A 212 10.88 -19.64 -17.10
N VAL A 213 12.06 -19.63 -16.47
CA VAL A 213 13.06 -18.57 -16.70
C VAL A 213 13.60 -18.60 -18.13
N LYS A 214 13.82 -19.78 -18.72
CA LYS A 214 14.22 -19.90 -20.14
C LYS A 214 13.17 -19.35 -21.10
N LYS A 215 11.87 -19.60 -20.83
CA LYS A 215 10.77 -19.03 -21.64
C LYS A 215 10.77 -17.49 -21.57
N LEU A 216 10.92 -16.94 -20.36
CA LEU A 216 11.00 -15.50 -20.15
C LEU A 216 12.24 -14.88 -20.82
N ARG A 217 13.40 -15.55 -20.75
CA ARG A 217 14.62 -15.16 -21.45
C ARG A 217 14.46 -15.14 -22.96
N ASN A 218 13.78 -16.14 -23.54
CA ASN A 218 13.52 -16.16 -24.98
C ASN A 218 12.65 -14.98 -25.40
N GLN A 219 11.64 -14.59 -24.60
CA GLN A 219 10.86 -13.38 -24.88
C GLN A 219 11.69 -12.11 -24.84
N ILE A 220 12.69 -12.02 -23.94
CA ILE A 220 13.65 -10.90 -23.94
C ILE A 220 14.40 -10.88 -25.27
N LEU A 221 14.98 -12.01 -25.68
CA LEU A 221 15.74 -12.10 -26.94
C LEU A 221 14.87 -11.77 -28.16
N GLU A 222 13.63 -12.24 -28.21
CA GLU A 222 12.67 -11.90 -29.28
C GLU A 222 12.40 -10.39 -29.38
N ILE A 223 12.40 -9.67 -28.25
CA ILE A 223 12.32 -8.20 -28.26
C ILE A 223 13.60 -7.64 -28.89
N GLY A 224 14.78 -8.13 -28.48
CA GLY A 224 16.05 -7.71 -29.09
C GLY A 224 16.10 -7.92 -30.61
N GLU A 225 15.70 -9.09 -31.10
CA GLU A 225 15.66 -9.41 -32.54
C GLU A 225 14.74 -8.46 -33.33
N LYS A 226 13.60 -8.06 -32.75
CA LYS A 226 12.70 -7.07 -33.36
C LYS A 226 13.27 -5.65 -33.39
N HIS A 227 14.30 -5.36 -32.58
CA HIS A 227 14.93 -4.05 -32.46
C HIS A 227 16.43 -4.14 -32.78
N ASN A 228 16.73 -4.56 -34.00
CA ASN A 228 18.08 -4.55 -34.59
C ASN A 228 19.09 -5.38 -33.78
N GLY A 229 18.68 -6.54 -33.27
CA GLY A 229 19.53 -7.41 -32.45
C GLY A 229 19.80 -6.86 -31.03
N GLY A 230 18.93 -5.97 -30.55
CA GLY A 230 19.01 -5.35 -29.22
C GLY A 230 19.89 -4.11 -29.16
N THR A 231 20.20 -3.49 -30.31
CA THR A 231 20.89 -2.19 -30.34
C THR A 231 19.94 -1.02 -30.12
N PHE A 232 18.65 -1.18 -30.44
CA PHE A 232 17.60 -0.15 -30.35
C PHE A 232 18.01 1.14 -31.07
N THR A 233 18.49 0.97 -32.31
CA THR A 233 18.91 2.03 -33.23
C THR A 233 17.96 2.10 -34.42
N ALA A 234 17.87 3.25 -35.07
CA ALA A 234 17.16 3.41 -36.34
C ALA A 234 17.78 2.52 -37.44
N GLU A 235 17.07 2.40 -38.57
CA GLU A 235 17.53 1.61 -39.73
C GLU A 235 18.89 2.09 -40.29
N ASP A 236 19.23 3.36 -40.12
CA ASP A 236 20.51 3.96 -40.52
C ASP A 236 21.63 3.80 -39.47
N GLY A 237 21.34 3.13 -38.35
CA GLY A 237 22.27 2.91 -37.24
C GLY A 237 22.40 4.08 -36.27
N THR A 238 21.63 5.16 -36.45
CA THR A 238 21.61 6.28 -35.49
C THR A 238 20.89 5.88 -34.20
N LEU A 239 21.37 6.42 -33.08
CA LEU A 239 20.73 6.25 -31.78
C LEU A 239 19.46 7.10 -31.74
N GLU A 240 18.31 6.45 -31.72
CA GLU A 240 17.02 7.10 -31.55
C GLU A 240 16.87 7.66 -30.13
N GLU A 241 16.09 8.72 -29.98
CA GLU A 241 15.78 9.29 -28.67
C GLU A 241 15.13 8.22 -27.78
N GLY A 242 15.73 7.97 -26.61
CA GLY A 242 15.27 6.92 -25.69
C GLY A 242 15.80 5.50 -25.99
N GLY A 243 16.42 5.27 -27.16
CA GLY A 243 16.96 3.95 -27.54
C GLY A 243 18.04 3.44 -26.58
N GLU A 244 18.90 4.31 -26.06
CA GLU A 244 19.91 3.97 -25.06
C GLU A 244 19.30 3.42 -23.76
N VAL A 245 18.21 4.04 -23.28
CA VAL A 245 17.52 3.61 -22.06
C VAL A 245 16.98 2.20 -22.22
N LEU A 246 16.37 1.91 -23.37
CA LEU A 246 15.80 0.60 -23.65
C LEU A 246 16.87 -0.47 -23.87
N ARG A 247 17.97 -0.12 -24.55
CA ARG A 247 19.14 -0.98 -24.71
C ARG A 247 19.74 -1.37 -23.37
N ASP A 248 19.91 -0.42 -22.46
CA ASP A 248 20.45 -0.67 -21.13
C ASP A 248 19.50 -1.57 -20.31
N LEU A 249 18.18 -1.33 -20.38
CA LEU A 249 17.19 -2.18 -19.75
C LEU A 249 17.22 -3.61 -20.33
N TYR A 250 17.28 -3.74 -21.66
CA TYR A 250 17.37 -5.03 -22.35
C TYR A 250 18.60 -5.82 -21.88
N HIS A 251 19.79 -5.22 -21.89
CA HIS A 251 21.01 -5.88 -21.42
C HIS A 251 20.93 -6.24 -19.93
N ARG A 252 20.32 -5.38 -19.10
CA ARG A 252 20.05 -5.70 -17.69
C ARG A 252 19.14 -6.92 -17.54
N CYS A 253 18.11 -7.05 -18.37
CA CYS A 253 17.19 -8.18 -18.39
C CYS A 253 17.89 -9.48 -18.82
N VAL A 254 18.67 -9.45 -19.91
CA VAL A 254 19.46 -10.60 -20.38
C VAL A 254 20.42 -11.06 -19.29
N ARG A 255 21.26 -10.13 -18.78
CA ARG A 255 22.22 -10.42 -17.72
C ARG A 255 21.55 -10.97 -16.46
N TRP A 256 20.41 -10.41 -16.08
CA TRP A 256 19.66 -10.92 -14.93
C TRP A 256 19.16 -12.36 -15.16
N SER A 257 18.62 -12.64 -16.35
CA SER A 257 18.15 -13.97 -16.69
C SER A 257 19.27 -15.01 -16.66
N ASP A 258 20.47 -14.66 -17.13
CA ASP A 258 21.63 -15.56 -17.12
C ASP A 258 22.08 -15.85 -15.69
N MET A 259 22.21 -14.81 -14.85
CA MET A 259 22.58 -14.96 -13.44
C MET A 259 21.57 -15.80 -12.66
N VAL A 260 20.27 -15.65 -12.93
CA VAL A 260 19.20 -16.43 -12.29
C VAL A 260 19.22 -17.89 -12.74
N LEU A 261 19.52 -18.17 -14.01
CA LEU A 261 19.67 -19.55 -14.52
C LEU A 261 20.92 -20.25 -13.98
N GLU A 262 21.98 -19.51 -13.71
CA GLU A 262 23.21 -20.01 -13.09
C GLU A 262 23.00 -20.30 -11.59
N ARG A 263 22.45 -19.33 -10.84
CA ARG A 263 22.28 -19.42 -9.38
C ARG A 263 21.10 -20.27 -8.93
N GLN A 264 20.02 -20.32 -9.72
CA GLN A 264 18.83 -21.16 -9.44
C GLN A 264 18.21 -20.97 -8.04
N GLY A 265 18.26 -19.75 -7.50
CA GLY A 265 17.74 -19.45 -6.16
C GLY A 265 18.70 -19.81 -5.01
N GLU A 266 19.92 -20.27 -5.29
CA GLU A 266 20.92 -20.56 -4.26
C GLU A 266 21.49 -19.27 -3.67
N VAL A 267 21.16 -19.04 -2.39
CA VAL A 267 21.66 -17.91 -1.59
C VAL A 267 22.83 -18.39 -0.76
N ALA A 268 23.95 -17.67 -0.81
CA ALA A 268 25.12 -17.97 0.00
C ALA A 268 24.82 -17.82 1.51
N GLU A 269 25.39 -18.70 2.34
CA GLU A 269 25.10 -18.81 3.77
C GLU A 269 25.17 -17.48 4.54
N GLN A 270 26.16 -16.63 4.23
CA GLN A 270 26.31 -15.33 4.89
C GLN A 270 25.13 -14.36 4.67
N TRP A 271 24.34 -14.58 3.62
CA TRP A 271 23.16 -13.75 3.29
C TRP A 271 21.84 -14.41 3.66
N ARG A 272 21.85 -15.68 4.11
CA ARG A 272 20.66 -16.41 4.56
C ARG A 272 19.85 -15.65 5.60
N PRO A 273 20.44 -15.06 6.66
CA PRO A 273 19.64 -14.39 7.70
C PRO A 273 18.78 -13.23 7.15
N ILE A 274 19.32 -12.42 6.23
CA ILE A 274 18.59 -11.31 5.63
C ILE A 274 17.57 -11.83 4.62
N TYR A 275 17.98 -12.78 3.78
CA TYR A 275 17.12 -13.37 2.74
C TYR A 275 15.91 -14.08 3.36
N ASP A 276 16.12 -14.93 4.36
CA ASP A 276 15.06 -15.71 5.01
C ASP A 276 14.07 -14.80 5.75
N GLN A 277 14.52 -13.69 6.33
CA GLN A 277 13.63 -12.69 6.90
C GLN A 277 12.79 -11.99 5.81
N LEU A 278 13.40 -11.54 4.72
CA LEU A 278 12.71 -10.84 3.64
C LEU A 278 11.72 -11.75 2.89
N ILE A 279 12.09 -13.00 2.63
CA ILE A 279 11.22 -13.96 1.95
C ILE A 279 10.01 -14.30 2.83
N GLN A 280 10.21 -14.42 4.15
CA GLN A 280 9.13 -14.65 5.11
C GLN A 280 8.15 -13.48 5.13
N ILE A 281 8.65 -12.24 5.25
CA ILE A 281 7.82 -11.02 5.19
C ILE A 281 7.01 -10.99 3.89
N ARG A 282 7.64 -11.24 2.74
CA ARG A 282 6.96 -11.25 1.44
C ARG A 282 5.86 -12.31 1.40
N ASN A 283 6.15 -13.53 1.85
CA ASN A 283 5.20 -14.65 1.80
C ASN A 283 4.01 -14.42 2.75
N ASP A 284 4.25 -13.85 3.92
CA ASP A 284 3.19 -13.50 4.87
C ASP A 284 2.26 -12.44 4.28
N LEU A 285 2.82 -11.37 3.71
CA LEU A 285 2.05 -10.33 3.00
C LEU A 285 1.30 -10.88 1.78
N GLU A 286 1.92 -11.76 0.99
CA GLU A 286 1.27 -12.39 -0.16
C GLU A 286 0.10 -13.27 0.28
N LYS A 287 0.27 -14.06 1.35
CA LYS A 287 -0.79 -14.88 1.92
C LYS A 287 -1.97 -14.00 2.38
N LEU A 288 -1.69 -12.93 3.12
CA LEU A 288 -2.73 -11.98 3.58
C LEU A 288 -3.50 -11.37 2.40
N SER A 289 -2.81 -11.07 1.30
CA SER A 289 -3.40 -10.49 0.08
C SER A 289 -4.33 -11.46 -0.63
N LEU A 290 -3.98 -12.75 -0.65
CA LEU A 290 -4.81 -13.79 -1.26
C LEU A 290 -6.03 -14.18 -0.41
N THR A 291 -5.89 -14.16 0.91
CA THR A 291 -6.96 -14.66 1.81
C THR A 291 -7.95 -13.58 2.25
N GLN A 292 -7.79 -12.31 1.83
CA GLN A 292 -8.49 -11.14 2.39
C GLN A 292 -8.58 -11.27 3.91
N ALA A 293 -7.42 -11.36 4.57
CA ALA A 293 -7.34 -11.77 5.96
C ALA A 293 -8.20 -10.89 6.88
N TRP A 294 -9.36 -11.41 7.26
CA TRP A 294 -10.37 -10.75 8.10
C TRP A 294 -9.85 -10.30 9.48
N SER A 295 -8.69 -10.82 9.90
CA SER A 295 -8.05 -10.55 11.19
C SER A 295 -6.94 -9.50 11.13
N LEU A 296 -6.56 -9.03 9.93
CA LEU A 296 -5.50 -8.04 9.79
C LEU A 296 -6.04 -6.68 10.20
N ARG A 297 -5.45 -6.07 11.22
CA ARG A 297 -5.64 -4.63 11.49
C ARG A 297 -4.63 -3.85 10.67
N GLU A 298 -4.96 -2.66 10.20
CA GLU A 298 -4.02 -1.80 9.48
C GLU A 298 -2.77 -1.52 10.32
N THR A 299 -2.92 -1.41 11.64
CA THR A 299 -1.80 -1.28 12.58
C THR A 299 -0.79 -2.43 12.51
N ASP A 300 -1.15 -3.62 12.03
CA ASP A 300 -0.23 -4.75 11.82
C ASP A 300 0.79 -4.50 10.71
N LEU A 301 0.47 -3.62 9.77
CA LEU A 301 1.40 -3.21 8.72
C LEU A 301 2.65 -2.53 9.31
N TYR A 302 2.55 -1.95 10.50
CA TYR A 302 3.66 -1.30 11.18
C TYR A 302 4.85 -2.25 11.42
N ASP A 303 4.60 -3.49 11.83
CA ASP A 303 5.67 -4.43 12.14
C ASP A 303 6.42 -4.85 10.87
N PHE A 304 5.69 -5.05 9.77
CA PHE A 304 6.29 -5.33 8.46
C PHE A 304 7.10 -4.13 7.97
N GLN A 305 6.54 -2.92 8.03
CA GLN A 305 7.25 -1.69 7.65
C GLN A 305 8.55 -1.53 8.44
N ARG A 306 8.50 -1.68 9.78
CA ARG A 306 9.68 -1.51 10.64
C ARG A 306 10.77 -2.56 10.36
N GLN A 307 10.38 -3.80 10.06
CA GLN A 307 11.34 -4.84 9.69
C GLN A 307 11.99 -4.53 8.34
N LEU A 308 11.21 -4.09 7.35
CA LEU A 308 11.73 -3.69 6.04
C LEU A 308 12.65 -2.47 6.15
N ASP A 309 12.23 -1.42 6.86
CA ASP A 309 13.03 -0.21 7.06
C ASP A 309 14.37 -0.55 7.72
N ARG A 310 14.38 -1.40 8.75
CA ARG A 310 15.61 -1.84 9.41
C ARG A 310 16.57 -2.53 8.45
N ILE A 311 16.06 -3.44 7.61
CA ILE A 311 16.88 -4.16 6.64
C ILE A 311 17.40 -3.20 5.57
N ASP A 312 16.53 -2.31 5.08
CA ASP A 312 16.85 -1.37 4.00
C ASP A 312 17.85 -0.30 4.44
N GLU A 313 17.72 0.20 5.67
CA GLU A 313 18.61 1.21 6.28
C GLU A 313 19.94 0.63 6.75
N SER A 314 20.07 -0.71 6.83
CA SER A 314 21.36 -1.36 7.12
C SER A 314 22.33 -1.32 5.94
N ARG A 315 21.88 -0.87 4.77
CA ARG A 315 22.71 -0.75 3.57
C ARG A 315 23.79 0.32 3.74
N GLN A 316 24.97 0.02 3.20
CA GLN A 316 26.08 0.96 3.04
C GLN A 316 26.27 1.23 1.55
N ASN A 317 26.15 2.50 1.14
CA ASN A 317 26.27 2.92 -0.26
C ASN A 317 25.38 2.10 -1.22
N GLY A 318 24.13 1.81 -0.81
CA GLY A 318 23.16 1.06 -1.61
C GLY A 318 23.34 -0.45 -1.63
N ASN A 319 24.28 -1.01 -0.85
CA ASN A 319 24.51 -2.46 -0.78
C ASN A 319 24.59 -2.97 0.67
N TRP A 320 24.47 -4.27 0.90
CA TRP A 320 24.74 -4.90 2.20
C TRP A 320 26.17 -5.39 2.26
N VAL A 321 26.77 -5.32 3.45
CA VAL A 321 28.12 -5.84 3.71
C VAL A 321 28.04 -6.97 4.73
N ASP A 322 28.84 -8.02 4.51
CA ASP A 322 28.94 -9.14 5.46
C ASP A 322 29.83 -8.77 6.67
N GLU A 323 29.98 -9.69 7.61
CA GLU A 323 30.81 -9.51 8.81
C GLU A 323 32.29 -9.22 8.51
N ARG A 324 32.75 -9.52 7.28
CA ARG A 324 34.12 -9.26 6.80
C ARG A 324 34.21 -7.97 5.99
N GLY A 325 33.14 -7.18 5.93
CA GLY A 325 33.06 -5.94 5.15
C GLY A 325 32.95 -6.16 3.64
N ARG A 326 32.61 -7.37 3.17
CA ARG A 326 32.49 -7.66 1.73
C ARG A 326 31.07 -7.33 1.25
N PRO A 327 30.92 -6.58 0.14
CA PRO A 327 29.60 -6.26 -0.39
C PRO A 327 28.91 -7.50 -0.96
N ALA A 328 27.57 -7.52 -0.91
CA ALA A 328 26.78 -8.52 -1.60
C ALA A 328 27.05 -8.47 -3.12
N ASP A 329 27.15 -9.64 -3.75
CA ASP A 329 27.28 -9.70 -5.20
C ASP A 329 26.00 -9.18 -5.88
N LEU A 330 26.10 -8.88 -7.17
CA LEU A 330 24.99 -8.29 -7.92
C LEU A 330 23.73 -9.15 -7.85
N TRP A 331 23.87 -10.48 -7.80
CA TRP A 331 22.72 -11.38 -7.72
C TRP A 331 22.01 -11.24 -6.37
N THR A 332 22.78 -11.29 -5.29
CA THR A 332 22.26 -11.20 -3.93
C THR A 332 21.62 -9.83 -3.71
N GLN A 333 22.33 -8.75 -4.05
CA GLN A 333 21.83 -7.39 -3.88
C GLN A 333 20.48 -7.19 -4.60
N ARG A 334 20.37 -7.61 -5.86
CA ARG A 334 19.12 -7.51 -6.63
C ARG A 334 18.00 -8.37 -6.04
N THR A 335 18.32 -9.57 -5.58
CA THR A 335 17.33 -10.47 -4.95
C THR A 335 16.76 -9.85 -3.67
N LEU A 336 17.62 -9.32 -2.78
CA LEU A 336 17.17 -8.69 -1.53
C LEU A 336 16.33 -7.43 -1.81
N LEU A 337 16.79 -6.57 -2.72
CA LEU A 337 16.03 -5.37 -3.11
C LEU A 337 14.70 -5.71 -3.78
N TYR A 338 14.62 -6.78 -4.56
CA TYR A 338 13.35 -7.25 -5.14
C TYR A 338 12.36 -7.62 -4.03
N LEU A 339 12.79 -8.39 -3.02
CA LEU A 339 11.93 -8.78 -1.90
C LEU A 339 11.45 -7.59 -1.09
N ILE A 340 12.33 -6.61 -0.82
CA ILE A 340 11.96 -5.37 -0.13
C ILE A 340 10.88 -4.62 -0.91
N ARG A 341 11.12 -4.35 -2.20
CA ARG A 341 10.18 -3.62 -3.07
C ARG A 341 8.85 -4.34 -3.19
N ARG A 342 8.88 -5.67 -3.32
CA ARG A 342 7.66 -6.48 -3.42
C ARG A 342 6.84 -6.40 -2.13
N SER A 343 7.50 -6.43 -0.97
CA SER A 343 6.84 -6.29 0.33
C SER A 343 6.23 -4.91 0.54
N TYR A 344 6.94 -3.82 0.20
CA TYR A 344 6.33 -2.48 0.23
C TYR A 344 5.16 -2.34 -0.75
N ALA A 345 5.22 -2.98 -1.92
CA ALA A 345 4.10 -2.98 -2.86
C ALA A 345 2.85 -3.66 -2.28
N TYR A 346 3.00 -4.75 -1.51
CA TYR A 346 1.88 -5.35 -0.78
C TYR A 346 1.34 -4.41 0.30
N ILE A 347 2.21 -3.83 1.13
CA ILE A 347 1.81 -2.87 2.17
C ILE A 347 1.03 -1.69 1.57
N TYR A 348 1.51 -1.14 0.46
CA TYR A 348 0.82 -0.12 -0.32
C TYR A 348 -0.57 -0.60 -0.77
N SER A 349 -0.66 -1.80 -1.36
CA SER A 349 -1.95 -2.36 -1.78
C SER A 349 -2.94 -2.57 -0.63
N PHE A 350 -2.47 -2.93 0.56
CA PHE A 350 -3.32 -3.08 1.74
C PHE A 350 -3.87 -1.76 2.24
N MET A 351 -3.03 -0.71 2.29
CA MET A 351 -3.52 0.62 2.66
C MET A 351 -4.50 1.19 1.63
N LEU A 352 -4.31 0.91 0.34
CA LEU A 352 -5.27 1.29 -0.70
C LEU A 352 -6.61 0.57 -0.58
N ALA A 353 -6.59 -0.67 -0.08
CA ALA A 353 -7.78 -1.47 0.15
C ALA A 353 -8.43 -1.21 1.53
N SER A 354 -7.87 -0.32 2.35
CA SER A 354 -8.45 0.02 3.65
C SER A 354 -9.69 0.91 3.46
N GLU A 355 -10.82 0.38 3.87
CA GLU A 355 -12.12 1.04 3.81
C GLU A 355 -12.32 1.94 5.05
N PRO A 356 -13.01 3.09 4.94
CA PRO A 356 -13.33 3.96 6.07
C PRO A 356 -14.44 3.35 6.93
N VAL A 357 -14.14 2.22 7.54
CA VAL A 357 -15.06 1.42 8.38
C VAL A 357 -14.28 0.94 9.59
N SER A 358 -14.72 1.35 10.78
CA SER A 358 -14.08 0.92 12.02
C SER A 358 -14.18 -0.60 12.20
N GLU A 359 -13.22 -1.17 12.93
CA GLU A 359 -13.17 -2.59 13.28
C GLU A 359 -14.51 -3.12 13.84
N ALA A 360 -15.22 -2.31 14.63
CA ALA A 360 -16.52 -2.65 15.20
C ALA A 360 -17.62 -2.92 14.15
N LEU A 361 -17.56 -2.26 12.99
CA LEU A 361 -18.55 -2.40 11.91
C LEU A 361 -18.11 -3.37 10.81
N LEU A 362 -16.85 -3.81 10.79
CA LEU A 362 -16.36 -4.78 9.81
C LEU A 362 -17.26 -6.04 9.72
N PRO A 363 -17.74 -6.66 10.80
CA PRO A 363 -18.62 -7.82 10.69
C PRO A 363 -19.89 -7.57 9.87
N VAL A 364 -20.48 -6.38 9.97
CA VAL A 364 -21.69 -5.99 9.22
C VAL A 364 -21.31 -5.66 7.78
N TYR A 365 -20.28 -4.82 7.60
CA TYR A 365 -19.78 -4.40 6.29
C TYR A 365 -19.42 -5.60 5.40
N ASN A 366 -18.73 -6.58 5.97
CA ASN A 366 -18.29 -7.80 5.29
C ASN A 366 -19.44 -8.70 4.85
N GLN A 367 -20.48 -8.81 5.69
CA GLN A 367 -21.71 -9.53 5.33
C GLN A 367 -22.42 -8.85 4.16
N LEU A 368 -22.48 -7.51 4.16
CA LEU A 368 -23.07 -6.75 3.07
C LEU A 368 -22.24 -6.86 1.77
N GLN A 369 -20.92 -6.81 1.84
CA GLN A 369 -20.07 -7.01 0.66
C GLN A 369 -20.28 -8.39 0.04
N THR A 370 -20.38 -9.43 0.87
CA THR A 370 -20.67 -10.80 0.41
C THR A 370 -22.04 -10.85 -0.26
N LEU A 371 -23.04 -10.26 0.37
CA LEU A 371 -24.41 -10.22 -0.14
C LEU A 371 -24.51 -9.47 -1.48
N LYS A 372 -23.84 -8.32 -1.60
CA LYS A 372 -23.73 -7.55 -2.85
C LYS A 372 -23.14 -8.40 -3.97
N ARG A 373 -22.03 -9.11 -3.71
CA ARG A 373 -21.41 -10.00 -4.71
C ARG A 373 -22.39 -11.07 -5.17
N CYS A 374 -23.08 -11.74 -4.25
CA CYS A 374 -24.08 -12.74 -4.59
C CYS A 374 -25.24 -12.15 -5.43
N LEU A 375 -25.80 -11.00 -5.03
CA LEU A 375 -26.89 -10.35 -5.77
C LEU A 375 -26.45 -9.92 -7.19
N VAL A 376 -25.23 -9.39 -7.33
CA VAL A 376 -24.66 -9.05 -8.64
C VAL A 376 -24.47 -10.28 -9.51
N GLU A 377 -24.01 -11.40 -8.95
CA GLU A 377 -23.87 -12.67 -9.68
C GLU A 377 -25.22 -13.23 -10.12
N VAL A 378 -26.24 -13.19 -9.26
CA VAL A 378 -27.61 -13.56 -9.62
C VAL A 378 -28.10 -12.72 -10.80
N LYS A 379 -27.91 -11.39 -10.74
CA LYS A 379 -28.28 -10.48 -11.83
C LYS A 379 -27.55 -10.81 -13.13
N LYS A 380 -26.24 -11.09 -13.07
CA LYS A 380 -25.44 -11.46 -14.25
C LYS A 380 -25.85 -12.80 -14.86
N ASN A 381 -26.36 -13.73 -14.05
CA ASN A 381 -26.78 -15.06 -14.48
C ASN A 381 -28.26 -15.11 -14.93
N GLY A 382 -28.87 -13.96 -15.25
CA GLY A 382 -30.23 -13.88 -15.78
C GLY A 382 -31.32 -13.69 -14.72
N GLY A 383 -30.95 -13.39 -13.48
CA GLY A 383 -31.89 -13.13 -12.39
C GLY A 383 -32.40 -14.41 -11.72
N VAL A 384 -33.59 -14.33 -11.13
CA VAL A 384 -34.26 -15.45 -10.45
C VAL A 384 -35.49 -15.90 -11.22
N SER A 385 -35.86 -17.18 -11.10
CA SER A 385 -37.05 -17.71 -11.77
C SER A 385 -38.35 -17.41 -11.02
N SER A 386 -38.24 -17.10 -9.73
CA SER A 386 -39.36 -16.69 -8.89
C SER A 386 -38.92 -15.74 -7.78
N VAL A 387 -39.81 -14.84 -7.36
CA VAL A 387 -39.57 -13.91 -6.24
C VAL A 387 -39.20 -14.63 -4.93
N ARG A 388 -39.64 -15.89 -4.75
CA ARG A 388 -39.33 -16.69 -3.56
C ARG A 388 -37.84 -16.97 -3.40
N GLU A 389 -37.09 -17.06 -4.50
CA GLU A 389 -35.63 -17.26 -4.46
C GLU A 389 -34.89 -16.06 -3.86
N LEU A 390 -35.52 -14.88 -3.83
CA LEU A 390 -34.96 -13.68 -3.20
C LEU A 390 -35.20 -13.61 -1.69
N TYR A 391 -36.03 -14.48 -1.12
CA TYR A 391 -36.37 -14.43 0.31
C TYR A 391 -35.16 -14.56 1.24
N PRO A 392 -34.18 -15.46 1.00
CA PRO A 392 -32.99 -15.52 1.84
C PRO A 392 -32.21 -14.19 1.85
N TYR A 393 -32.10 -13.52 0.70
CA TYR A 393 -31.45 -12.22 0.59
C TYR A 393 -32.22 -11.14 1.35
N SER A 394 -33.54 -11.04 1.13
CA SER A 394 -34.41 -10.10 1.83
C SER A 394 -34.39 -10.29 3.35
N MET A 395 -34.45 -11.54 3.82
CA MET A 395 -34.37 -11.84 5.25
C MET A 395 -33.02 -11.41 5.83
N LYS A 396 -31.92 -11.66 5.10
CA LYS A 396 -30.58 -11.26 5.55
C LYS A 396 -30.43 -9.74 5.60
N LEU A 397 -30.92 -9.01 4.59
CA LEU A 397 -30.91 -7.54 4.56
C LEU A 397 -31.68 -6.95 5.75
N ASN A 398 -32.91 -7.41 5.96
CA ASN A 398 -33.73 -6.95 7.08
C ASN A 398 -33.08 -7.29 8.43
N SER A 399 -32.46 -8.46 8.56
CA SER A 399 -31.71 -8.82 9.77
C SER A 399 -30.53 -7.89 10.04
N LEU A 400 -29.83 -7.42 9.00
CA LEU A 400 -28.72 -6.48 9.14
C LEU A 400 -29.24 -5.07 9.44
N ASP A 401 -30.31 -4.63 8.77
CA ASP A 401 -30.92 -3.32 9.01
C ASP A 401 -31.47 -3.19 10.44
N ASN A 402 -32.07 -4.26 10.97
CA ASN A 402 -32.57 -4.35 12.35
C ASN A 402 -31.47 -4.24 13.43
N MET A 403 -30.18 -4.30 13.06
CA MET A 403 -29.09 -4.02 14.01
C MET A 403 -28.96 -2.53 14.32
N LYS A 404 -29.64 -1.65 13.57
CA LYS A 404 -29.64 -0.22 13.82
C LYS A 404 -30.56 0.14 14.99
N VAL A 405 -30.13 1.11 15.78
CA VAL A 405 -30.91 1.79 16.81
C VAL A 405 -30.98 3.27 16.41
N ASP A 406 -32.19 3.83 16.33
CA ASP A 406 -32.44 5.20 15.86
C ASP A 406 -31.75 5.53 14.52
N GLY A 407 -31.78 4.56 13.60
CA GLY A 407 -31.21 4.69 12.26
C GLY A 407 -29.68 4.54 12.18
N LYS A 408 -28.99 4.21 13.28
CA LYS A 408 -27.52 4.06 13.33
C LYS A 408 -27.11 2.68 13.84
N PHE A 409 -26.02 2.14 13.33
CA PHE A 409 -25.42 0.91 13.89
C PHE A 409 -24.75 1.23 15.22
N VAL A 410 -25.28 0.69 16.30
CA VAL A 410 -24.75 0.84 17.66
C VAL A 410 -24.08 -0.47 18.08
N VAL A 411 -22.81 -0.39 18.49
CA VAL A 411 -22.03 -1.54 18.96
C VAL A 411 -21.54 -1.24 20.37
N ASN A 412 -21.92 -2.08 21.35
CA ASN A 412 -21.58 -1.92 22.76
C ASN A 412 -21.90 -0.53 23.36
N GLY A 413 -22.96 0.12 22.88
CA GLY A 413 -23.39 1.45 23.33
C GLY A 413 -22.68 2.61 22.64
N ASP A 414 -21.68 2.34 21.80
CA ASP A 414 -20.98 3.33 20.99
C ASP A 414 -21.56 3.38 19.56
N ILE A 415 -21.45 4.54 18.91
CA ILE A 415 -21.72 4.70 17.48
C ILE A 415 -20.37 4.69 16.77
N PRO A 416 -19.95 3.58 16.12
CA PRO A 416 -18.62 3.51 15.53
C PRO A 416 -18.56 4.26 14.19
N GLU A 417 -17.36 4.63 13.77
CA GLU A 417 -17.08 5.22 12.46
C GLU A 417 -17.35 4.25 11.31
N GLY A 418 -17.71 4.79 10.15
CA GLY A 418 -18.08 4.02 8.95
C GLY A 418 -19.58 3.83 8.73
N GLN A 419 -20.43 4.54 9.50
CA GLN A 419 -21.90 4.48 9.36
C GLN A 419 -22.37 4.74 7.93
N GLY A 420 -21.81 5.76 7.27
CA GLY A 420 -22.15 6.12 5.89
C GLY A 420 -21.82 4.99 4.91
N SER A 421 -20.63 4.40 5.03
CA SER A 421 -20.18 3.28 4.19
C SER A 421 -21.08 2.05 4.33
N VAL A 422 -21.39 1.65 5.56
CA VAL A 422 -22.26 0.49 5.83
C VAL A 422 -23.70 0.75 5.41
N THR A 423 -24.22 1.95 5.69
CA THR A 423 -25.60 2.33 5.32
C THR A 423 -25.77 2.43 3.82
N GLY A 424 -24.80 3.03 3.11
CA GLY A 424 -24.81 3.11 1.65
C GLY A 424 -24.73 1.74 1.00
N LEU A 425 -23.85 0.86 1.49
CA LEU A 425 -23.73 -0.51 0.99
C LEU A 425 -25.01 -1.34 1.26
N LEU A 426 -25.64 -1.15 2.42
CA LEU A 426 -26.92 -1.78 2.74
C LEU A 426 -28.02 -1.31 1.78
N ALA A 427 -28.11 -0.01 1.53
CA ALA A 427 -29.06 0.56 0.58
C ALA A 427 -28.85 -0.02 -0.83
N GLU A 428 -27.60 -0.06 -1.31
CA GLU A 428 -27.27 -0.65 -2.62
C GLU A 428 -27.70 -2.13 -2.71
N CYS A 429 -27.55 -2.91 -1.63
CA CYS A 429 -28.00 -4.29 -1.63
C CYS A 429 -29.54 -4.40 -1.64
N PHE A 430 -30.26 -3.50 -0.97
CA PHE A 430 -31.72 -3.41 -1.07
C PHE A 430 -32.15 -3.05 -2.49
N ASP A 431 -31.49 -2.10 -3.13
CA ASP A 431 -31.78 -1.69 -4.51
C ASP A 431 -31.56 -2.84 -5.49
N LEU A 432 -30.40 -3.52 -5.42
CA LEU A 432 -30.12 -4.70 -6.26
C LEU A 432 -31.16 -5.82 -6.07
N ASN A 433 -31.55 -6.09 -4.82
CA ASN A 433 -32.55 -7.10 -4.51
C ASN A 433 -33.95 -6.70 -5.02
N TYR A 434 -34.29 -5.42 -4.96
CA TYR A 434 -35.54 -4.88 -5.50
C TYR A 434 -35.57 -4.96 -7.03
N GLU A 435 -34.50 -4.56 -7.72
CA GLU A 435 -34.38 -4.68 -9.17
C GLU A 435 -34.57 -6.13 -9.65
N LEU A 436 -33.92 -7.09 -8.98
CA LEU A 436 -34.10 -8.51 -9.27
C LEU A 436 -35.53 -8.99 -9.07
N ARG A 437 -36.20 -8.47 -8.05
CA ARG A 437 -37.59 -8.79 -7.76
C ARG A 437 -38.52 -8.27 -8.85
N VAL A 438 -38.37 -7.00 -9.26
CA VAL A 438 -39.16 -6.40 -10.35
C VAL A 438 -38.98 -7.20 -11.64
N ALA A 439 -37.73 -7.53 -12.01
CA ALA A 439 -37.46 -8.34 -13.19
C ALA A 439 -38.12 -9.72 -13.15
N ALA A 440 -38.18 -10.37 -11.98
CA ALA A 440 -38.83 -11.65 -11.80
C ALA A 440 -40.37 -11.56 -11.88
N GLU A 441 -40.95 -10.49 -11.35
CA GLU A 441 -42.39 -10.20 -11.44
C GLU A 441 -42.80 -9.94 -12.91
N GLU A 442 -42.04 -9.11 -13.64
CA GLU A 442 -42.26 -8.84 -15.08
C GLU A 442 -42.12 -10.12 -15.93
N ALA A 443 -41.13 -10.97 -15.64
CA ALA A 443 -40.95 -12.24 -16.34
C ALA A 443 -42.14 -13.19 -16.12
N ALA A 444 -42.69 -13.23 -14.91
CA ALA A 444 -43.86 -14.03 -14.59
C ALA A 444 -45.12 -13.51 -15.33
N GLU A 445 -45.33 -12.20 -15.38
CA GLU A 445 -46.47 -11.58 -16.07
C GLU A 445 -46.43 -11.81 -17.59
N ASN A 446 -45.24 -11.67 -18.19
CA ASN A 446 -45.03 -11.95 -19.62
C ASN A 446 -45.21 -13.44 -19.96
N GLY A 447 -44.81 -14.34 -19.05
CA GLY A 447 -45.04 -15.78 -19.17
C GLY A 447 -46.52 -16.19 -19.07
N SER A 448 -47.32 -15.47 -18.27
CA SER A 448 -48.77 -15.70 -18.20
C SER A 448 -49.52 -15.20 -19.44
N ASN A 449 -49.15 -14.03 -19.99
CA ASN A 449 -49.82 -13.47 -21.17
C ASN A 449 -49.51 -14.22 -22.48
N GLY A 450 -48.40 -14.97 -22.54
CA GLY A 450 -48.04 -15.80 -23.70
C GLY A 450 -48.78 -17.14 -23.78
N ASN A 451 -49.46 -17.57 -22.71
CA ASN A 451 -50.24 -18.82 -22.67
C ASN A 451 -51.75 -18.61 -22.91
N GLU A 452 -52.20 -17.37 -23.09
CA GLU A 452 -53.60 -17.02 -23.40
C GLU A 452 -53.82 -16.60 -24.88
N ALA A 453 -52.83 -16.81 -25.76
CA ALA A 453 -52.90 -16.50 -27.20
C ALA A 453 -52.98 -17.75 -28.08
#